data_AF-A0A7L1Q2Z3-F1
#
_entry.id   AF-A0A7L1Q2Z3-F1
#
_cell.length_a   1.000
_cell.length_b   1.000
_cell.length_c   1.000
_cell.angle_alpha   90.00
_cell.angle_beta   90.00
_cell.angle_gamma   90.00
#
_symmetry.space_group_name_H-M   'P 1'
#
loop_
_entity.id
_entity.type
_entity.pdbx_description
1 polymer ?
#
loop_
_entity_poly.entity_id
_entity_poly.type
_entity_poly.pdbx_seq_one_letter_code
_entity_poly.pdbx_strand_id
1 'polypeptide(L)'
;NEEPAHGVQHGRSCRAIADLRREIEKVTVSFQNKTLALQRVQIMDALRNKVNHDDEEARLILETMKHIVLLSRTIIECQQQARQKEQQLTDIKRKRLALKKDGRQKLQQIQAMTKRQKEEQASVNVTETEKLLVKLEGERRMTTVIQHVFQNIITGSGVNWAEDPFLKAMVLKLGKNV
;
A
#
# COMPACT_ATOMS: atom_id res chain seq x y z
N ASN A 1 -39.48 -25.82 5.37
CA ASN A 1 -38.20 -26.46 5.00
C ASN A 1 -38.42 -27.25 3.72
N GLU A 2 -38.20 -26.65 2.55
CA GLU A 2 -37.98 -27.35 1.27
C GLU A 2 -37.89 -26.31 0.15
N GLU A 3 -36.77 -25.59 0.06
CA GLU A 3 -36.47 -24.84 -1.18
C GLU A 3 -34.98 -24.66 -1.54
N PRO A 4 -34.03 -25.58 -1.20
CA PRO A 4 -32.69 -25.53 -1.79
C PRO A 4 -32.56 -26.33 -3.10
N ALA A 5 -33.53 -27.18 -3.47
CA ALA A 5 -33.37 -28.14 -4.57
C ALA A 5 -33.45 -27.51 -5.98
N HIS A 6 -34.35 -26.55 -6.20
CA HIS A 6 -34.57 -25.94 -7.52
C HIS A 6 -33.41 -25.05 -7.99
N GLY A 7 -32.81 -24.28 -7.08
CA GLY A 7 -31.64 -23.45 -7.39
C GLY A 7 -30.38 -24.26 -7.73
N VAL A 8 -30.21 -25.43 -7.10
CA VAL A 8 -29.08 -26.34 -7.36
C VAL A 8 -29.23 -27.06 -8.71
N GLN A 9 -30.44 -27.44 -9.09
CA GLN A 9 -30.73 -28.07 -10.39
C GLN A 9 -30.49 -27.10 -11.57
N HIS A 10 -30.96 -25.85 -11.43
CA HIS A 10 -30.80 -24.81 -12.46
C HIS A 10 -29.33 -24.40 -12.63
N GLY A 11 -28.59 -24.23 -11.52
CA GLY A 11 -27.15 -23.96 -11.55
C GLY A 11 -26.29 -25.12 -12.08
N ARG A 12 -26.78 -26.36 -12.04
CA ARG A 12 -26.15 -27.52 -12.72
C ARG A 12 -26.41 -27.50 -14.22
N SER A 13 -27.64 -27.17 -14.64
CA SER A 13 -28.02 -27.03 -16.05
C SER A 13 -27.26 -25.89 -16.75
N CYS A 14 -27.14 -24.72 -16.12
CA CYS A 14 -26.37 -23.59 -16.67
C CYS A 14 -24.88 -23.91 -16.85
N ARG A 15 -24.29 -24.71 -15.93
CA ARG A 15 -22.90 -25.17 -16.06
C ARG A 15 -22.73 -26.15 -17.21
N ALA A 16 -23.62 -27.14 -17.34
CA ALA A 16 -23.59 -28.08 -18.47
C ALA A 16 -23.72 -27.37 -19.83
N ILE A 17 -24.57 -26.34 -19.92
CA ILE A 17 -24.71 -25.52 -21.13
C ILE A 17 -23.43 -24.73 -21.43
N ALA A 18 -22.80 -24.14 -20.40
CA ALA A 18 -21.55 -23.40 -20.57
C ALA A 18 -20.38 -24.32 -21.01
N ASP A 19 -20.33 -25.54 -20.47
CA ASP A 19 -19.33 -26.54 -20.84
C ASP A 19 -19.54 -27.05 -22.28
N LEU A 20 -20.79 -27.35 -22.66
CA LEU A 20 -21.13 -27.71 -24.04
C LEU A 20 -20.78 -26.60 -25.03
N ARG A 21 -21.06 -25.34 -24.69
CA ARG A 21 -20.70 -24.18 -25.53
C ARG A 21 -19.19 -24.09 -25.72
N ARG A 22 -18.40 -24.32 -24.66
CA ARG A 22 -16.94 -24.34 -24.74
C ARG A 22 -16.43 -25.48 -25.63
N GLU A 23 -17.00 -26.68 -25.51
CA GLU A 23 -16.62 -27.81 -26.36
C GLU A 23 -17.00 -27.57 -27.83
N ILE A 24 -18.18 -27.00 -28.11
CA ILE A 24 -18.56 -26.60 -29.46
C ILE A 24 -17.57 -25.57 -30.04
N GLU A 25 -17.20 -24.55 -29.26
CA GLU A 25 -16.23 -23.55 -29.70
C GLU A 25 -14.87 -24.17 -29.99
N LYS A 26 -14.38 -25.04 -29.10
CA LYS A 26 -13.14 -25.78 -29.28
C LYS A 26 -13.15 -26.67 -30.53
N VAL A 27 -14.22 -27.42 -30.75
CA VAL A 27 -14.38 -28.28 -31.94
C VAL A 27 -14.46 -27.42 -33.21
N THR A 28 -15.18 -26.30 -33.17
CA THR A 28 -15.32 -25.38 -34.31
C THR A 28 -13.97 -24.79 -34.70
N VAL A 29 -13.21 -24.27 -33.73
CA VAL A 29 -11.86 -23.74 -33.95
C VAL A 29 -10.93 -24.84 -34.48
N SER A 30 -11.01 -26.06 -33.94
CA SER A 30 -10.22 -27.19 -34.44
C SER A 30 -10.54 -27.53 -35.90
N PHE A 31 -11.82 -27.58 -36.26
CA PHE A 31 -12.26 -27.84 -37.62
C PHE A 31 -11.76 -26.75 -38.58
N GLN A 32 -11.94 -25.47 -38.24
CA GLN A 32 -11.46 -24.35 -39.05
C GLN A 32 -9.94 -24.40 -39.27
N ASN A 33 -9.17 -24.71 -38.22
CA ASN A 33 -7.72 -24.84 -38.32
C ASN A 33 -7.29 -25.99 -39.23
N LYS A 34 -7.96 -27.15 -39.14
CA LYS A 34 -7.68 -28.31 -40.01
C LYS A 34 -8.03 -28.01 -41.46
N THR A 35 -9.18 -27.38 -41.72
CA THR A 35 -9.59 -26.96 -43.06
C THR A 35 -8.59 -25.98 -43.66
N LEU A 36 -8.15 -24.97 -42.89
CA LEU A 36 -7.14 -24.01 -43.32
C LEU A 36 -5.80 -24.68 -43.63
N ALA A 37 -5.35 -25.63 -42.78
CA ALA A 37 -4.13 -26.38 -43.01
C ALA A 37 -4.20 -27.19 -44.31
N LEU A 38 -5.32 -27.88 -44.55
CA LEU A 38 -5.55 -28.63 -45.78
C LEU A 38 -5.52 -27.72 -47.02
N GLN A 39 -6.26 -26.60 -46.98
CA GLN A 39 -6.28 -25.62 -48.07
C GLN A 39 -4.87 -25.09 -48.39
N ARG A 40 -4.07 -24.79 -47.36
CA ARG A 40 -2.68 -24.34 -47.54
C ARG A 40 -1.81 -25.41 -48.20
N VAL A 41 -1.95 -26.67 -47.81
CA VAL A 41 -1.22 -27.80 -48.42
C VAL A 41 -1.60 -27.93 -49.90
N GLN A 42 -2.90 -27.88 -50.22
CA GLN A 42 -3.39 -27.98 -51.59
C GLN A 42 -2.88 -26.83 -52.48
N ILE A 43 -2.94 -25.59 -51.98
CA ILE A 43 -2.42 -24.43 -52.70
C ILE A 43 -0.90 -24.54 -52.89
N MET A 44 -0.16 -24.97 -51.87
CA MET A 44 1.28 -25.13 -51.95
C MET A 44 1.68 -26.20 -52.98
N ASP A 45 0.93 -27.30 -53.06
CA ASP A 45 1.14 -28.35 -54.05
C ASP A 45 0.88 -27.82 -55.48
N ALA A 46 -0.23 -27.10 -55.68
CA ALA A 46 -0.54 -26.47 -56.96
C ALA A 46 0.53 -25.46 -57.38
N LEU A 47 1.00 -24.61 -56.46
CA LEU A 47 2.07 -23.63 -56.71
C LEU A 47 3.40 -24.32 -57.04
N ARG A 48 3.77 -25.38 -56.32
CA ARG A 48 4.96 -26.19 -56.60
C ARG A 48 4.92 -26.73 -58.02
N ASN A 49 3.78 -27.29 -58.43
CA ASN A 49 3.62 -27.84 -59.78
C ASN A 49 3.74 -26.74 -60.85
N LYS A 50 3.16 -25.54 -60.61
CA LYS A 50 3.26 -24.41 -61.55
C LYS A 50 4.68 -23.89 -61.70
N VAL A 51 5.43 -23.71 -60.60
CA VAL A 51 6.80 -23.16 -60.63
C VAL A 51 7.80 -24.10 -61.34
N ASN A 52 7.48 -25.39 -61.47
CA ASN A 52 8.30 -26.34 -62.23
C ASN A 52 8.18 -26.18 -63.76
N HIS A 53 7.22 -25.40 -64.25
CA HIS A 53 7.14 -25.04 -65.67
C HIS A 53 8.06 -23.82 -65.84
N ASP A 54 9.17 -23.92 -66.59
CA ASP A 54 10.14 -22.82 -66.80
C ASP A 54 9.57 -21.73 -67.73
N ASP A 55 8.45 -21.15 -67.33
CA ASP A 55 7.77 -20.03 -67.97
C ASP A 55 7.96 -18.74 -67.16
N GLU A 56 7.65 -17.60 -67.79
CA GLU A 56 7.83 -16.28 -67.15
C GLU A 56 6.92 -16.11 -65.92
N GLU A 57 5.75 -16.73 -65.93
CA GLU A 57 4.80 -16.70 -64.82
C GLU A 57 5.36 -17.43 -63.58
N ALA A 58 6.01 -18.58 -63.76
CA ALA A 58 6.71 -19.32 -62.72
C ALA A 58 7.83 -18.51 -62.07
N ARG A 59 8.58 -17.72 -62.85
CA ARG A 59 9.63 -16.82 -62.34
C ARG A 59 9.05 -15.72 -61.47
N LEU A 60 7.96 -15.08 -61.90
CA LEU A 60 7.25 -14.06 -61.13
C LEU A 60 6.68 -14.63 -59.82
N ILE A 61 6.11 -15.84 -59.87
CA ILE A 61 5.59 -16.53 -58.68
C ILE A 61 6.74 -16.79 -57.69
N LEU A 62 7.87 -17.33 -58.18
CA LEU A 62 9.02 -17.63 -57.32
C LEU A 62 9.60 -16.38 -56.66
N GLU A 63 9.74 -15.28 -57.39
CA GLU A 63 10.23 -14.02 -56.84
C GLU A 63 9.28 -13.45 -55.79
N THR A 64 7.97 -13.52 -56.05
CA THR A 64 6.94 -13.14 -55.08
C THR A 64 7.02 -13.99 -53.82
N MET A 65 7.19 -15.31 -53.94
CA MET A 65 7.36 -16.21 -52.80
C MET A 65 8.60 -15.87 -51.96
N LYS A 66 9.73 -15.52 -52.59
CA LYS A 66 10.94 -15.04 -51.87
C LYS A 66 10.65 -13.77 -51.07
N HIS A 67 9.97 -12.79 -51.68
CA HIS A 67 9.58 -11.56 -51.00
C HIS A 67 8.65 -11.84 -49.81
N ILE A 68 7.66 -12.73 -49.96
CA ILE A 68 6.75 -13.12 -48.88
C ILE A 68 7.53 -13.78 -47.72
N VAL A 69 8.49 -14.65 -48.01
CA VAL A 69 9.31 -15.31 -46.99
C VAL A 69 10.15 -14.28 -46.23
N LEU A 70 10.77 -13.34 -46.95
CA LEU A 70 11.54 -12.26 -46.34
C LEU A 70 10.68 -11.39 -45.41
N LEU A 71 9.50 -10.95 -45.89
CA LEU A 71 8.57 -10.17 -45.10
C LEU A 71 8.08 -10.94 -43.87
N SER A 72 7.75 -12.23 -44.03
CA SER A 72 7.30 -13.08 -42.93
C SER A 72 8.36 -13.21 -41.84
N ARG A 73 9.64 -13.35 -42.23
CA ARG A 73 10.75 -13.36 -41.29
C ARG A 73 10.84 -12.05 -40.51
N THR A 74 10.80 -10.91 -41.19
CA THR A 74 10.83 -9.59 -40.53
C THR A 74 9.66 -9.42 -39.56
N ILE A 75 8.46 -9.87 -39.94
CA ILE A 75 7.27 -9.84 -39.07
C ILE A 75 7.51 -10.68 -37.81
N ILE A 76 8.04 -11.90 -37.94
CA ILE A 76 8.33 -12.78 -36.80
C ILE A 76 9.35 -12.13 -35.86
N GLU A 77 10.43 -11.55 -36.42
CA GLU A 77 11.45 -10.86 -35.63
C GLU A 77 10.87 -9.66 -34.86
N CYS A 78 10.06 -8.83 -35.52
CA CYS A 78 9.34 -7.72 -34.88
C CYS A 78 8.40 -8.20 -33.77
N GLN A 79 7.63 -9.28 -34.01
CA GLN A 79 6.73 -9.85 -33.00
C GLN A 79 7.49 -10.40 -31.80
N GLN A 80 8.64 -11.03 -32.02
CA GLN A 80 9.48 -11.54 -30.94
C GLN A 80 10.04 -10.40 -30.08
N GLN A 81 10.52 -9.33 -30.72
CA GLN A 81 10.98 -8.13 -30.02
C GLN A 81 9.84 -7.48 -29.21
N ALA A 82 8.64 -7.36 -29.79
CA ALA A 82 7.48 -6.81 -29.11
C ALA A 82 7.12 -7.63 -27.85
N ARG A 83 7.07 -8.97 -27.96
CA ARG A 83 6.82 -9.86 -26.81
C ARG A 83 7.89 -9.71 -25.73
N GLN A 84 9.16 -9.59 -26.11
CA GLN A 84 10.24 -9.38 -25.15
C GLN A 84 10.07 -8.06 -24.39
N LYS A 85 9.72 -6.97 -25.10
CA LYS A 85 9.47 -5.67 -24.47
C LYS A 85 8.24 -5.69 -23.57
N GLU A 86 7.19 -6.38 -23.98
CA GLU A 86 5.96 -6.54 -23.19
C GLU A 86 6.21 -7.33 -21.90
N GLN A 87 7.05 -8.38 -21.97
CA GLN A 87 7.50 -9.12 -20.79
C GLN A 87 8.31 -8.22 -19.84
N GLN A 88 9.27 -7.46 -20.36
CA GLN A 88 10.07 -6.51 -19.56
C GLN A 88 9.17 -5.47 -18.87
N LEU A 89 8.18 -4.92 -19.58
CA LEU A 89 7.22 -3.98 -19.03
C LEU A 89 6.40 -4.62 -17.91
N THR A 90 5.96 -5.86 -18.09
CA THR A 90 5.21 -6.63 -17.09
C THR A 90 6.04 -6.86 -15.83
N ASP A 91 7.32 -7.20 -15.97
CA ASP A 91 8.22 -7.38 -14.83
C ASP A 91 8.47 -6.07 -14.07
N ILE A 92 8.65 -4.95 -14.78
CA ILE A 92 8.75 -3.61 -14.18
C ILE A 92 7.49 -3.25 -13.41
N LYS A 93 6.30 -3.50 -13.98
CA LYS A 93 5.02 -3.26 -13.29
C LYS A 93 4.92 -4.11 -12.02
N ARG A 94 5.34 -5.38 -12.06
CA ARG A 94 5.36 -6.27 -10.89
C ARG A 94 6.29 -5.74 -9.80
N LYS A 95 7.53 -5.36 -10.15
CA LYS A 95 8.51 -4.77 -9.21
C LYS A 95 7.99 -3.47 -8.58
N ARG A 96 7.39 -2.58 -9.40
CA ARG A 96 6.79 -1.33 -8.92
C ARG A 96 5.67 -1.59 -7.91
N LEU A 97 4.82 -2.59 -8.17
CA LEU A 97 3.74 -2.95 -7.25
C LEU A 97 4.29 -3.48 -5.92
N ALA A 98 5.30 -4.34 -5.95
CA ALA A 98 5.97 -4.84 -4.75
C ALA A 98 6.55 -3.68 -3.93
N LEU A 99 7.32 -2.79 -4.55
CA LEU A 99 7.90 -1.63 -3.88
C LEU A 99 6.83 -0.71 -3.27
N LYS A 100 5.70 -0.51 -3.96
CA LYS A 100 4.57 0.29 -3.43
C LYS A 100 3.94 -0.35 -2.19
N LYS A 101 3.85 -1.69 -2.13
CA LYS A 101 3.35 -2.41 -0.96
C LYS A 101 4.32 -2.27 0.20
N ASP A 102 5.61 -2.51 -0.04
CA ASP A 102 6.66 -2.42 0.99
C ASP A 102 6.78 -1.00 1.54
N GLY A 103 6.74 0.01 0.67
CA GLY A 103 6.74 1.42 1.06
C GLY A 103 5.54 1.79 1.93
N ARG A 104 4.34 1.28 1.59
CA ARG A 104 3.13 1.50 2.41
C ARG A 104 3.28 0.86 3.79
N GLN A 105 3.80 -0.36 3.87
CA GLN A 105 4.01 -1.06 5.13
C GLN A 105 5.03 -0.33 6.02
N LYS A 106 6.16 0.10 5.46
CA LYS A 106 7.17 0.90 6.19
C LYS A 106 6.58 2.22 6.68
N LEU A 107 5.78 2.90 5.86
CA LEU A 107 5.12 4.15 6.26
C LEU A 107 4.16 3.93 7.44
N GLN A 108 3.38 2.85 7.41
CA GLN A 108 2.49 2.47 8.52
C GLN A 108 3.27 2.18 9.80
N GLN A 109 4.41 1.48 9.70
CA GLN A 109 5.30 1.25 10.84
C GLN A 109 5.85 2.55 11.42
N ILE A 110 6.31 3.47 10.57
CA ILE A 110 6.80 4.79 11.00
C ILE A 110 5.68 5.53 11.73
N GLN A 111 4.49 5.61 11.16
CA GLN A 111 3.35 6.28 11.80
C GLN A 111 3.00 5.66 13.16
N ALA A 112 3.01 4.33 13.27
CA ALA A 112 2.75 3.64 14.53
C ALA A 112 3.83 3.93 15.58
N MET A 113 5.11 3.90 15.21
CA MET A 113 6.22 4.25 16.10
C MET A 113 6.16 5.70 16.55
N THR A 114 5.92 6.64 15.62
CA THR A 114 5.78 8.07 15.94
C THR A 114 4.60 8.32 16.88
N LYS A 115 3.48 7.61 16.72
CA LYS A 115 2.33 7.71 17.64
C LYS A 115 2.71 7.24 19.05
N ARG A 116 3.33 6.06 19.17
CA ARG A 116 3.79 5.51 20.46
C ARG A 116 4.76 6.45 21.16
N GLN A 117 5.75 6.97 20.44
CA GLN A 117 6.72 7.91 21.00
C GLN A 117 6.06 9.19 21.53
N LYS A 118 5.05 9.73 20.82
CA LYS A 118 4.28 10.88 21.30
C LYS A 118 3.46 10.56 22.56
N GLU A 119 2.85 9.39 22.61
CA GLU A 119 2.08 8.92 23.78
C GLU A 119 3.01 8.72 25.00
N GLU A 120 4.16 8.07 24.80
CA GLU A 120 5.19 7.89 25.84
C GLU A 120 5.70 9.24 26.35
N GLN A 121 6.05 10.16 25.44
CA GLN A 121 6.55 11.48 25.82
C GLN A 121 5.49 12.31 26.55
N ALA A 122 4.22 12.24 26.13
CA ALA A 122 3.12 12.86 26.87
C ALA A 122 2.97 12.27 28.28
N SER A 123 3.06 10.95 28.43
CA SER A 123 2.95 10.29 29.74
C SER A 123 4.11 10.68 30.68
N VAL A 124 5.35 10.70 30.17
CA VAL A 124 6.53 11.10 30.96
C VAL A 124 6.39 12.54 31.41
N ASN A 125 6.03 13.45 30.50
CA ASN A 125 5.84 14.86 30.83
C ASN A 125 4.78 15.04 31.93
N VAL A 126 3.63 14.35 31.84
CA VAL A 126 2.59 14.40 32.88
C VAL A 126 3.12 13.88 34.23
N THR A 127 3.85 12.77 34.24
CA THR A 127 4.42 12.24 35.50
C THR A 127 5.49 13.15 36.11
N GLU A 128 6.28 13.84 35.28
CA GLU A 128 7.28 14.80 35.74
C GLU A 128 6.62 16.07 36.29
N THR A 129 5.59 16.60 35.62
CA THR A 129 4.86 17.77 36.11
C THR A 129 4.12 17.48 37.41
N GLU A 130 3.49 16.31 37.56
CA GLU A 130 2.87 15.88 38.82
C GLU A 130 3.90 15.80 39.96
N LYS A 131 5.07 15.20 39.73
CA LYS A 131 6.15 15.14 40.72
C LYS A 131 6.64 16.52 41.15
N LEU A 132 6.76 17.45 40.19
CA LEU A 132 7.16 18.83 40.48
C LEU A 132 6.08 19.57 41.28
N LEU A 133 4.79 19.39 40.95
CA LEU A 133 3.68 19.98 41.68
C LEU A 133 3.63 19.49 43.14
N VAL A 134 3.79 18.19 43.37
CA VAL A 134 3.82 17.62 44.73
C VAL A 134 4.98 18.20 45.56
N LYS A 135 6.17 18.34 44.97
CA LYS A 135 7.31 18.97 45.65
C LYS A 135 7.03 20.43 45.98
N LEU A 136 6.53 21.20 45.00
CA LEU A 136 6.20 22.60 45.20
C LEU A 136 5.14 22.79 46.30
N GLU A 137 4.14 21.92 46.35
CA GLU A 137 3.13 21.95 47.39
C GLU A 137 3.71 21.66 48.79
N GLY A 138 4.67 20.73 48.87
CA GLY A 138 5.44 20.46 50.09
C GLY A 138 6.25 21.68 50.56
N GLU A 139 7.00 22.32 49.65
CA GLU A 139 7.77 23.54 49.92
C GLU A 139 6.87 24.70 50.36
N ARG A 140 5.70 24.86 49.72
CA ARG A 140 4.71 25.87 50.11
C ARG A 140 4.21 25.63 51.53
N ARG A 141 3.83 24.39 51.87
CA ARG A 141 3.39 24.03 53.23
C ARG A 141 4.47 24.31 54.27
N MET A 142 5.72 23.93 53.98
CA MET A 142 6.86 24.20 54.87
C MET A 142 7.04 25.71 55.10
N THR A 143 6.97 26.50 54.03
CA THR A 143 7.07 27.96 54.10
C THR A 143 5.98 28.55 55.01
N THR A 144 4.73 28.09 54.90
CA THR A 144 3.63 28.52 55.79
C THR A 144 3.90 28.17 57.25
N VAL A 145 4.42 26.97 57.54
CA VAL A 145 4.79 26.59 58.92
C VAL A 145 5.88 27.52 59.46
N ILE A 146 6.92 27.79 58.68
CA ILE A 146 8.01 28.70 59.06
C ILE A 146 7.47 30.12 59.31
N GLN A 147 6.59 30.63 58.44
CA GLN A 147 5.93 31.92 58.62
C GLN A 147 5.17 31.99 59.94
N HIS A 148 4.36 30.98 60.26
CA HIS A 148 3.62 30.91 61.51
C HIS A 148 4.54 30.84 62.74
N VAL A 149 5.63 30.07 62.67
CA VAL A 149 6.62 29.98 63.76
C VAL A 149 7.25 31.37 64.01
N PHE A 150 7.70 32.06 62.97
CA PHE A 150 8.26 33.41 63.13
C PHE A 150 7.23 34.41 63.66
N GLN A 151 5.99 34.35 63.20
CA GLN A 151 4.92 35.20 63.70
C GLN A 151 4.67 34.97 65.19
N ASN A 152 4.61 33.71 65.63
CA ASN A 152 4.43 33.34 67.04
C ASN A 152 5.61 33.75 67.93
N ILE A 153 6.85 33.64 67.42
CA ILE A 153 8.04 34.10 68.16
C ILE A 153 7.98 35.62 68.37
N ILE A 154 7.65 36.38 67.32
CA ILE A 154 7.58 37.85 67.40
C ILE A 154 6.47 38.26 68.38
N THR A 155 5.27 37.68 68.30
CA THR A 155 4.17 37.99 69.22
C THR A 155 4.44 37.55 70.65
N GLY A 156 5.04 36.37 70.86
CA GLY A 156 5.38 35.82 72.17
C GLY A 156 6.57 36.48 72.86
N SER A 157 7.43 37.19 72.12
CA SER A 157 8.60 37.89 72.67
C SER A 157 8.27 39.12 73.53
N GLY A 158 7.02 39.61 73.51
CA GLY A 158 6.61 40.80 74.26
C GLY A 158 7.13 42.13 73.69
N VAL A 159 7.81 42.10 72.54
CA VAL A 159 8.25 43.31 71.81
C VAL A 159 7.01 44.02 71.23
N ASN A 160 6.90 45.34 71.41
CA ASN A 160 5.79 46.14 70.90
C ASN A 160 5.91 46.40 69.38
N TRP A 161 5.82 45.31 68.60
CA TRP A 161 6.03 45.27 67.16
C TRP A 161 5.05 46.16 66.37
N ALA A 162 3.95 46.61 66.99
CA ALA A 162 2.96 47.50 66.38
C ALA A 162 3.40 48.97 66.36
N GLU A 163 4.34 49.37 67.23
CA GLU A 163 4.87 50.73 67.32
C GLU A 163 6.03 50.97 66.35
N ASP A 164 6.86 49.96 66.08
CA ASP A 164 7.89 50.03 65.06
C ASP A 164 7.28 49.81 63.66
N PRO A 165 7.32 50.82 62.77
CA PRO A 165 6.79 50.70 61.40
C PRO A 165 7.43 49.57 60.61
N PHE A 166 8.71 49.26 60.86
CA PHE A 166 9.44 48.22 60.15
C PHE A 166 9.00 46.82 60.58
N LEU A 167 8.99 46.53 61.89
CA LEU A 167 8.47 45.28 62.44
C LEU A 167 6.99 45.05 62.09
N LYS A 168 6.15 46.10 62.15
CA LYS A 168 4.74 46.04 61.74
C LYS A 168 4.58 45.59 60.29
N ALA A 169 5.36 46.18 59.38
CA ALA A 169 5.32 45.81 57.97
C ALA A 169 5.78 44.36 57.73
N MET A 170 6.75 43.89 58.52
CA MET A 170 7.33 42.55 58.40
C MET A 170 6.38 41.45 58.91
N VAL A 171 5.75 41.66 60.07
CA VAL A 171 4.72 40.75 60.63
C VAL A 171 3.49 40.67 59.72
N LEU A 172 3.04 41.81 59.18
CA LEU A 172 1.90 41.83 58.24
C LEU A 172 2.21 41.15 56.91
N LYS A 173 3.47 41.12 56.47
CA LYS A 173 3.90 40.34 55.30
C LYS A 173 3.96 38.84 55.60
N LEU A 174 4.42 38.46 56.79
CA LEU A 174 4.48 37.06 57.23
C LEU A 174 3.09 36.43 57.39
N GLY A 175 2.09 37.19 57.83
CA GLY A 175 0.71 36.70 58.00
C GLY A 175 -0.12 36.61 56.71
N LYS A 176 0.43 36.98 55.56
CA LYS A 176 -0.24 36.81 54.26
C LYS A 176 0.11 35.43 53.70
N ASN A 177 -0.86 34.52 53.73
CA ASN A 177 -0.75 33.22 53.06
C ASN A 177 -0.63 33.42 51.54
N VAL A 178 0.32 32.73 50.89
CA VAL A 178 0.51 32.66 49.43
C VAL A 178 0.02 31.31 48.92
#